data_AF-A0AAV7UT11-F1
#
_entry.id   AF-A0AAV7UT11-F1
#
_cell.length_a   1.000
_cell.length_b   1.000
_cell.length_c   1.000
_cell.angle_alpha   90.00
_cell.angle_beta   90.00
_cell.angle_gamma   90.00
#
_symmetry.space_group_name_H-M   'P 1'
#
loop_
_entity.id
_entity.type
_entity.pdbx_description
1 polymer ?
#
loop_
_entity_poly.entity_id
_entity_poly.type
_entity_poly.pdbx_seq_one_letter_code
_entity_poly.pdbx_strand_id
1 'polypeptide(L)'
;MQQSLIKTDGKIDVLTFRLDRLVKRIDKHAECLDQAECRLCEVEDKQVSMAALQKKADTLLIVLQAKIEDLEVLQNNIQLVGVTESTNISNMEQFVEELLIDLLDRETFSDMFMVARAHCALASRQVLGALPGLQSPGC
;
A
#
# COMPACT_ATOMS: atom_id res chain seq x y z
N MET A 1 43.67 -5.22 -71.68
CA MET A 1 42.19 -5.09 -71.55
C MET A 1 41.53 -6.29 -70.87
N GLN A 2 41.79 -7.55 -71.24
CA GLN A 2 41.16 -8.70 -70.58
C GLN A 2 41.41 -8.79 -69.07
N GLN A 3 42.65 -8.55 -68.62
CA GLN A 3 43.00 -8.66 -67.20
C GLN A 3 42.33 -7.59 -66.31
N SER A 4 42.07 -6.40 -66.86
CA SER A 4 41.33 -5.35 -66.16
C SER A 4 39.83 -5.67 -66.06
N LEU A 5 39.24 -6.28 -67.10
CA LEU A 5 37.85 -6.76 -67.08
C LEU A 5 37.64 -7.88 -66.05
N ILE A 6 38.54 -8.85 -65.99
CA ILE A 6 38.47 -9.95 -64.99
C ILE A 6 38.55 -9.40 -63.56
N LYS A 7 39.39 -8.39 -63.33
CA LYS A 7 39.53 -7.73 -62.02
C LYS A 7 38.28 -6.92 -61.65
N THR A 8 37.57 -6.35 -62.61
CA THR A 8 36.31 -5.64 -62.34
C THR A 8 35.17 -6.62 -62.06
N ASP A 9 35.09 -7.74 -62.77
CA ASP A 9 34.09 -8.80 -62.54
C ASP A 9 34.21 -9.37 -61.11
N GLY A 10 35.42 -9.75 -60.70
CA GLY A 10 35.63 -10.26 -59.34
C GLY A 10 35.31 -9.24 -58.24
N LYS A 11 35.39 -7.93 -58.51
CA LYS A 11 34.95 -6.89 -57.57
C LYS A 11 33.43 -6.78 -57.53
N ILE A 12 32.75 -6.93 -58.68
CA ILE A 12 31.29 -6.94 -58.77
C ILE A 12 30.75 -8.13 -57.98
N ASP A 13 31.32 -9.32 -58.14
CA ASP A 13 30.89 -10.52 -57.40
C ASP A 13 31.00 -10.33 -55.88
N VAL A 14 32.12 -9.75 -55.41
CA VAL A 14 32.32 -9.45 -53.99
C VAL A 14 31.31 -8.41 -53.49
N LEU A 15 31.00 -7.40 -54.30
CA LEU A 15 30.00 -6.39 -53.94
C LEU A 15 28.58 -6.98 -53.88
N THR A 16 28.21 -7.82 -54.85
CA THR A 16 26.94 -8.54 -54.88
C THR A 16 26.78 -9.41 -53.63
N PHE A 17 27.79 -10.22 -53.29
CA PHE A 17 27.77 -11.04 -52.08
C PHE A 17 27.60 -10.21 -50.80
N ARG A 18 28.29 -9.06 -50.72
CA ARG A 18 28.17 -8.15 -49.57
C ARG A 18 26.78 -7.50 -49.50
N LEU A 19 26.18 -7.18 -50.65
CA LEU A 19 24.84 -6.63 -50.74
C LEU A 19 23.80 -7.65 -50.31
N ASP A 20 23.89 -8.90 -50.77
CA ASP A 20 23.00 -9.99 -50.34
C ASP A 20 23.06 -10.21 -48.82
N ARG A 21 24.26 -10.12 -48.24
CA ARG A 21 24.44 -10.22 -46.80
C ARG A 21 23.86 -9.00 -46.06
N LEU A 22 23.91 -7.82 -46.65
CA LEU A 22 23.28 -6.61 -46.09
C LEU A 22 21.76 -6.73 -46.11
N VAL A 23 21.17 -7.14 -47.24
CA VAL A 23 19.73 -7.37 -47.39
C VAL A 23 19.23 -8.35 -46.33
N LYS A 24 19.87 -9.52 -46.20
CA LYS A 24 19.50 -10.51 -45.17
C LYS A 24 19.57 -9.97 -43.73
N ARG A 25 20.51 -9.07 -43.43
CA ARG A 25 20.60 -8.44 -42.11
C ARG A 25 19.51 -7.40 -41.90
N ILE A 26 19.18 -6.63 -42.93
CA ILE A 26 18.08 -5.67 -42.91
C ILE A 26 16.77 -6.41 -42.68
N ASP A 27 16.50 -7.49 -43.41
CA ASP A 27 15.28 -8.29 -43.25
C ASP A 27 15.14 -8.82 -41.82
N LYS A 28 16.24 -9.36 -41.26
CA LYS A 28 16.26 -9.83 -39.87
C LYS A 28 16.01 -8.70 -38.87
N HIS A 29 16.55 -7.51 -39.11
CA HIS A 29 16.32 -6.36 -38.24
C HIS A 29 14.88 -5.87 -38.34
N ALA A 30 14.27 -5.88 -39.52
CA ALA A 30 12.87 -5.55 -39.72
C ALA A 30 11.96 -6.52 -38.93
N GLU A 31 12.17 -7.83 -39.06
CA GLU A 31 11.40 -8.84 -38.31
C GLU A 31 11.53 -8.66 -36.79
N CYS A 32 12.74 -8.36 -36.30
CA CYS A 32 12.97 -8.10 -34.88
C CYS A 32 12.26 -6.81 -34.40
N LEU A 33 12.17 -5.79 -35.26
CA LEU A 33 11.46 -4.55 -34.96
C LEU A 33 9.96 -4.79 -34.90
N ASP A 34 9.39 -5.49 -35.89
CA ASP A 34 7.96 -5.83 -35.91
C ASP A 34 7.56 -6.63 -34.66
N GLN A 35 8.41 -7.57 -34.23
CA GLN A 35 8.18 -8.33 -33.00
C GLN A 35 8.27 -7.44 -31.74
N ALA A 36 9.22 -6.50 -31.70
CA ALA A 36 9.37 -5.58 -30.59
C ALA A 36 8.17 -4.62 -30.50
N GLU A 37 7.69 -4.11 -31.63
CA GLU A 37 6.51 -3.24 -31.71
C GLU A 37 5.25 -3.98 -31.24
N CYS A 38 5.03 -5.21 -31.69
CA CYS A 38 3.91 -6.03 -31.21
C CYS A 38 3.94 -6.21 -29.68
N ARG A 39 5.12 -6.52 -29.13
CA ARG A 39 5.30 -6.68 -27.67
C ARG A 39 5.09 -5.38 -26.90
N LEU A 40 5.49 -4.25 -27.48
CA LEU A 40 5.27 -2.94 -26.87
C LEU A 40 3.77 -2.63 -26.81
N CYS A 41 3.02 -2.83 -27.91
CA CYS A 41 1.57 -2.66 -27.92
C CYS A 41 0.88 -3.48 -26.82
N GLU A 42 1.24 -4.76 -26.66
CA GLU A 42 0.67 -5.60 -25.60
C GLU A 42 0.98 -5.09 -24.19
N VAL A 43 2.18 -4.55 -23.97
CA VAL A 43 2.60 -4.00 -22.67
C VAL A 43 1.87 -2.70 -22.39
N GLU A 44 1.72 -1.83 -23.39
CA GLU A 44 0.96 -0.58 -23.28
C GLU A 44 -0.51 -0.86 -22.94
N ASP A 45 -1.14 -1.82 -23.61
CA ASP A 45 -2.53 -2.23 -23.31
C ASP A 45 -2.67 -2.74 -21.87
N LYS A 46 -1.73 -3.59 -21.42
CA LYS A 46 -1.71 -4.08 -20.03
C LYS A 46 -1.51 -2.94 -19.04
N GLN A 47 -0.64 -1.98 -19.34
CA GLN A 47 -0.40 -0.81 -18.51
C GLN A 47 -1.65 0.06 -18.36
N VAL A 48 -2.37 0.31 -19.45
CA VAL A 48 -3.64 1.06 -19.42
C VAL A 48 -4.68 0.34 -18.56
N SER A 49 -4.83 -0.98 -18.73
CA SER A 49 -5.76 -1.79 -17.94
C SER A 49 -5.41 -1.78 -16.44
N MET A 50 -4.13 -1.94 -16.10
CA MET A 50 -3.66 -1.88 -14.72
C MET A 50 -3.89 -0.51 -14.08
N ALA A 51 -3.63 0.58 -14.80
CA ALA A 51 -3.88 1.93 -14.31
C ALA A 51 -5.38 2.18 -14.04
N ALA A 52 -6.27 1.63 -14.87
CA ALA A 52 -7.71 1.71 -14.64
C ALA A 52 -8.14 0.91 -13.39
N LEU A 53 -7.56 -0.28 -13.18
CA LEU A 53 -7.83 -1.07 -11.98
C LEU A 53 -7.32 -0.38 -10.71
N GLN A 54 -6.12 0.22 -10.78
CA GLN A 54 -5.55 0.97 -9.67
C GLN A 54 -6.46 2.14 -9.25
N LYS A 55 -6.95 2.95 -10.20
CA LYS A 55 -7.90 4.02 -9.89
C LYS A 55 -9.18 3.52 -9.21
N LYS A 56 -9.69 2.35 -9.62
CA LYS A 56 -10.86 1.74 -8.96
C LYS A 56 -10.53 1.34 -7.52
N ALA A 57 -9.38 0.72 -7.30
CA ALA A 57 -8.92 0.36 -5.95
C ALA A 57 -8.76 1.59 -5.06
N ASP A 58 -8.14 2.66 -5.55
CA ASP A 58 -7.97 3.92 -4.81
C ASP A 58 -9.32 4.54 -4.43
N THR A 59 -10.28 4.51 -5.36
CA THR A 59 -11.64 5.02 -5.09
C THR A 59 -12.33 4.19 -4.00
N LEU A 60 -12.20 2.87 -4.04
CA LEU A 60 -12.76 1.98 -3.01
C LEU A 60 -12.11 2.20 -1.65
N LEU A 61 -10.80 2.40 -1.60
CA LEU A 61 -10.08 2.71 -0.36
C LEU A 61 -10.60 4.00 0.28
N ILE A 62 -10.78 5.06 -0.51
CA ILE A 62 -11.33 6.34 -0.03
C ILE A 62 -12.74 6.13 0.55
N VAL A 63 -13.61 5.42 -0.16
CA VAL A 63 -14.98 5.15 0.31
C VAL A 63 -15.00 4.32 1.59
N LEU A 64 -14.16 3.28 1.66
CA LEU A 64 -14.07 2.42 2.84
C LEU A 64 -13.50 3.20 4.04
N GLN A 65 -12.51 4.05 3.82
CA GLN A 65 -11.94 4.89 4.87
C GLN A 65 -12.97 5.87 5.42
N ALA A 66 -13.70 6.57 4.55
CA ALA A 66 -14.80 7.44 4.98
C ALA A 66 -15.86 6.68 5.79
N LYS A 67 -16.22 5.46 5.37
CA LYS A 67 -17.18 4.63 6.10
C LYS A 67 -16.66 4.16 7.46
N ILE A 68 -15.36 3.90 7.58
CA ILE A 68 -14.74 3.58 8.87
C ILE A 68 -14.81 4.79 9.80
N GLU A 69 -14.43 5.97 9.30
CA GLU A 69 -14.52 7.23 10.06
C GLU A 69 -15.96 7.51 10.52
N ASP A 70 -16.95 7.35 9.64
CA ASP A 70 -18.37 7.49 9.97
C ASP A 70 -18.80 6.51 11.08
N LEU A 71 -18.35 5.25 11.01
CA LEU A 71 -18.66 4.23 12.00
C LEU A 71 -17.94 4.44 13.33
N GLU A 72 -16.72 4.98 13.32
CA GLU A 72 -15.97 5.33 14.53
C GLU A 72 -16.64 6.48 15.29
N VAL A 73 -17.15 7.50 14.58
CA VAL A 73 -17.89 8.62 15.18
C VAL A 73 -19.22 8.17 15.80
N LEU A 74 -19.85 7.13 15.25
CA LEU A 74 -21.12 6.57 15.75
C LEU A 74 -20.96 5.59 16.92
N GLN A 75 -19.74 5.28 17.36
CA GLN A 75 -19.56 4.44 18.53
C GLN A 75 -19.86 5.24 19.81
N ASN A 76 -20.96 4.86 20.49
CA ASN A 76 -21.33 5.36 21.82
C ASN A 76 -20.39 4.83 22.91
N ASN A 77 -19.08 4.97 22.71
CA ASN A 77 -18.06 4.54 23.66
C ASN A 77 -17.69 5.70 24.56
N ILE A 78 -17.73 5.48 25.87
CA ILE A 78 -17.20 6.42 26.85
C ILE A 78 -15.77 5.99 27.19
N GLN A 79 -14.82 6.90 27.04
CA GLN A 79 -13.44 6.68 27.48
C GLN A 79 -13.23 7.30 28.86
N LEU A 80 -12.95 6.46 29.84
CA LEU A 80 -12.57 6.88 31.19
C LEU A 80 -11.04 6.91 31.28
N VAL A 81 -10.45 8.11 31.41
CA VAL A 81 -9.00 8.32 31.47
C VAL A 81 -8.60 8.63 32.91
N GLY A 82 -7.49 8.05 33.39
CA GLY A 82 -6.96 8.30 34.74
C GLY A 82 -7.47 7.36 35.83
N VAL A 83 -8.19 6.30 35.46
CA VAL A 83 -8.55 5.21 36.38
C VAL A 83 -7.28 4.44 36.73
N THR A 84 -6.90 4.42 38.01
CA THR A 84 -5.74 3.64 38.48
C THR A 84 -6.03 2.15 38.37
N GLU A 85 -5.14 1.40 37.74
CA GLU A 85 -5.22 -0.07 37.66
C GLU A 85 -5.01 -0.69 39.05
N SER A 86 -6.03 -0.66 39.89
CA SER A 86 -6.03 -1.44 41.12
C SER A 86 -6.11 -2.92 40.76
N THR A 87 -5.26 -3.72 41.40
CA THR A 87 -4.75 -5.04 40.99
C THR A 87 -5.75 -6.20 40.89
N ASN A 88 -7.07 -5.99 40.79
CA ASN A 88 -8.03 -7.10 40.74
C ASN A 88 -9.41 -6.73 40.18
N ILE A 89 -9.46 -6.08 39.02
CA ILE A 89 -10.74 -5.91 38.32
C ILE A 89 -10.99 -7.17 37.50
N SER A 90 -11.49 -8.22 38.15
CA SER A 90 -11.83 -9.48 37.48
C SER A 90 -13.01 -9.34 36.51
N ASN A 91 -13.87 -8.32 36.71
CA ASN A 91 -14.99 -7.93 35.84
C ASN A 91 -14.98 -6.40 35.67
N MET A 92 -14.62 -5.90 34.48
CA MET A 92 -14.56 -4.45 34.24
C MET A 92 -15.93 -3.82 34.07
N GLU A 93 -16.93 -4.59 33.64
CA GLU A 93 -18.30 -4.12 33.45
C GLU A 93 -18.90 -3.67 34.78
N GLN A 94 -18.80 -4.51 35.82
CA GLN A 94 -19.31 -4.20 37.16
C GLN A 94 -18.61 -2.99 37.79
N PHE A 95 -17.30 -2.87 37.60
CA PHE A 95 -16.53 -1.72 38.08
C PHE A 95 -17.00 -0.40 37.45
N VAL A 96 -17.25 -0.40 36.13
CA VAL A 96 -17.72 0.81 35.43
C VAL A 96 -19.15 1.16 35.84
N GLU A 97 -20.01 0.16 36.04
CA GLU A 97 -21.38 0.37 36.54
C GLU A 97 -21.38 1.02 37.92
N GLU A 98 -20.60 0.50 38.87
CA GLU A 98 -20.48 1.06 40.22
C GLU A 98 -19.87 2.47 40.20
N LEU A 99 -18.78 2.67 39.44
CA LEU A 99 -18.13 3.98 39.32
C LEU A 99 -19.05 5.06 38.75
N LEU A 100 -19.85 4.74 37.73
CA LEU A 100 -20.78 5.70 37.12
C LEU A 100 -21.95 6.02 38.05
N ILE A 101 -22.45 5.02 38.80
CA ILE A 101 -23.49 5.23 39.81
C ILE A 101 -22.98 6.15 40.93
N ASP A 102 -21.74 5.95 41.39
CA ASP A 102 -21.13 6.76 42.44
C ASP A 102 -20.83 8.20 41.96
N LEU A 103 -20.51 8.41 40.69
CA LEU A 103 -20.18 9.74 40.14
C LEU A 103 -21.41 10.57 39.74
N LEU A 104 -22.47 9.93 39.26
CA LEU A 104 -23.63 10.62 38.68
C LEU A 104 -24.89 10.51 39.54
N ASP A 105 -24.82 9.88 40.72
CA ASP A 105 -25.93 9.58 41.63
C ASP A 105 -27.01 8.64 41.04
N ARG A 106 -27.60 7.80 41.90
CA ARG A 106 -28.65 6.82 41.52
C ARG A 106 -29.92 7.46 40.95
N GLU A 107 -30.18 8.73 41.26
CA GLU A 107 -31.37 9.43 40.80
C GLU A 107 -31.32 9.77 39.29
N THR A 108 -30.12 9.82 38.72
CA THR A 108 -29.90 10.20 37.32
C THR A 108 -30.18 9.06 36.34
N PHE A 109 -30.12 7.80 36.81
CA PHE A 109 -30.42 6.62 36.02
C PHE A 109 -31.81 6.07 36.41
N SER A 110 -32.85 6.49 35.69
CA SER A 110 -34.23 6.03 35.93
C SER A 110 -34.47 4.56 35.52
N ASP A 111 -33.62 4.00 34.65
CA ASP A 111 -33.63 2.61 34.20
C ASP A 111 -32.29 1.92 34.51
N MET A 112 -32.31 0.58 34.55
CA MET A 112 -31.13 -0.27 34.80
C MET A 112 -30.03 0.00 33.77
N PHE A 113 -29.02 0.79 34.14
CA PHE A 113 -27.84 1.06 33.33
C PHE A 113 -27.08 -0.25 33.12
N MET A 114 -26.85 -0.63 31.86
CA MET A 114 -26.14 -1.85 31.51
C MET A 114 -24.92 -1.52 30.66
N VAL A 115 -23.75 -1.94 31.13
CA VAL A 115 -22.52 -1.86 30.34
C VAL A 115 -22.46 -3.06 29.40
N ALA A 116 -22.64 -2.83 28.10
CA ALA A 116 -22.61 -3.91 27.11
C ALA A 116 -21.23 -4.59 27.02
N ARG A 117 -20.15 -3.82 27.22
CA ARG A 117 -18.77 -4.32 27.23
C ARG A 117 -17.86 -3.27 27.86
N ALA A 118 -16.95 -3.69 28.73
CA ALA A 118 -15.88 -2.84 29.25
C ALA A 118 -14.53 -3.49 29.03
N HIS A 119 -13.53 -2.68 28.67
CA HIS A 119 -12.16 -3.16 28.55
C HIS A 119 -11.20 -1.98 28.74
N CYS A 120 -10.03 -2.27 29.33
CA CYS A 120 -8.91 -1.36 29.23
C CYS A 120 -8.41 -1.38 27.79
N ALA A 121 -8.24 -0.20 27.19
CA ALA A 121 -7.50 -0.09 25.95
C ALA A 121 -6.11 -0.70 26.18
N LEU A 122 -5.74 -1.71 25.37
CA LEU A 122 -4.37 -2.22 25.37
C LEU A 122 -3.47 -1.02 25.11
N ALA A 123 -2.58 -0.72 26.07
CA ALA A 123 -1.70 0.42 26.01
C ALA A 123 -1.12 0.51 24.59
N SER A 124 -1.46 1.58 23.88
CA SER A 124 -0.84 1.94 22.61
C SER A 124 0.65 1.89 22.88
N ARG A 125 1.35 0.90 22.28
CA ARG A 125 2.78 0.67 22.41
C ARG A 125 3.46 2.03 22.46
N GLN A 126 3.87 2.45 23.66
CA GLN A 126 4.39 3.78 23.88
C GLN A 126 5.55 3.95 22.91
N VAL A 127 5.37 4.87 21.96
CA VAL A 127 6.50 5.47 21.27
C VAL A 127 7.34 6.07 22.39
N LEU A 128 8.47 5.42 22.66
CA LEU A 128 9.46 5.81 23.64
C LEU A 128 9.96 7.21 23.27
N GLY A 129 9.27 8.24 23.76
CA GLY A 129 9.50 9.62 23.38
C GLY A 129 9.04 10.53 24.50
N ALA A 130 10.04 11.06 25.21
CA ALA A 130 9.95 12.12 26.21
C ALA A 130 9.41 11.74 27.60
N LEU A 131 10.30 11.22 28.45
CA LEU A 131 10.35 11.63 29.86
C LEU A 131 11.56 12.57 30.05
N PRO A 132 11.35 13.85 30.43
CA PRO A 132 12.43 14.75 30.79
C PRO A 132 12.86 14.50 32.23
N GLY A 133 14.16 14.32 32.43
CA GLY A 133 14.78 14.47 33.74
C GLY A 133 15.10 13.17 34.47
N LEU A 134 16.30 12.64 34.21
CA LEU A 134 17.16 12.08 35.25
C LEU A 134 18.60 12.10 34.73
N GLN A 135 19.34 13.09 35.21
CA GLN A 135 20.79 13.16 35.09
C GLN A 135 21.39 11.92 35.75
N SER A 136 22.26 11.21 35.02
CA SER A 136 23.12 10.17 35.59
C SER A 136 24.45 10.81 35.99
N PRO A 137 24.92 10.70 37.24
CA PRO A 137 26.33 10.90 37.55
C PRO A 137 27.06 9.58 37.29
N GLY A 138 27.89 9.56 36.25
CA GLY A 138 28.81 8.46 35.98
C GLY A 138 30.18 8.72 36.62
N CYS A 139 30.56 7.84 37.55
CA CYS A 139 31.92 7.34 37.65
C CYS A 139 31.91 5.91 37.09
#